data_AF-K7FIC3-F1
#
_entry.id   AF-K7FIC3-F1
#
_cell.length_a   1.000
_cell.length_b   1.000
_cell.length_c   1.000
_cell.angle_alpha   90.00
_cell.angle_beta   90.00
_cell.angle_gamma   90.00
#
_symmetry.space_group_name_H-M   'P 1'
#
loop_
_entity.id
_entity.type
_entity.pdbx_description
1 polymer ?
#
loop_
_entity_poly.entity_id
_entity_poly.type
_entity_poly.pdbx_seq_one_letter_code
_entity_poly.pdbx_strand_id
1 'polypeptide(L)'
;MKFQRKRDIKQQIRELRAIISLQEQGKKLFAHSTEEKLNQNKDLISFLRGNVHDKMCLLGMAQKHDQVTISQACWEQKRLKMHLARSTVEAARETLQNSIFERMNVHNMLLYEAKQQGAMLEGLQQKLQHLTDMQPSDATQRPSLLQVIRQLENNIEKMLMKITTGEKIYYLYLKMVDFLKDELAQLPLQLNVLQHMVDVYQVELKGMRLMAVDATEATEAAKADMTNMESEFIAERKFRENSLNFQKKQIDRIRVKDASERHRRVQARRELNVDFPTLISRDSLKGAKLEASKAQIEHQALVTAEVDKIKCAVQCSHLWDIAGRFLAQQKSGENLQQQIVECEQKRKELEANLKELELERAELKFHQTPSSISSRKLEEELKRNLEEEEVRLHQVHTQMLKNQELLLSFENGVDNLLIRLCGITVPGHSKGDIRVDTSDAYDKLQFCEMKLLHLTKVMTNLPSYNFSREENNETYVKVRNFLEESTRKERQNLKISFEDEEDAVRDAFDFADIDHSYVPSREEIKKQGARLIETMTKAAKKKQR
;
A
#
# COMPACT_ATOMS: atom_id res chain seq x y z
N MET A 1 -40.21 -151.23 80.09
CA MET A 1 -39.99 -152.65 79.70
C MET A 1 -38.81 -152.68 78.75
N LYS A 2 -37.73 -153.46 78.86
CA LYS A 2 -37.31 -154.58 79.70
C LYS A 2 -35.77 -154.46 79.84
N PHE A 3 -35.27 -154.69 81.05
CA PHE A 3 -33.87 -155.00 81.31
C PHE A 3 -33.46 -156.31 80.62
N GLN A 4 -32.21 -156.39 80.16
CA GLN A 4 -31.30 -157.56 80.10
C GLN A 4 -30.18 -157.21 79.10
N ARG A 5 -28.87 -157.43 79.31
CA ARG A 5 -28.09 -158.26 80.22
C ARG A 5 -26.69 -157.64 80.33
N LYS A 6 -26.09 -157.74 81.52
CA LYS A 6 -24.69 -157.38 81.81
C LYS A 6 -23.75 -158.05 80.79
N ARG A 7 -23.13 -157.26 79.92
CA ARG A 7 -22.01 -157.72 79.07
C ARG A 7 -20.79 -157.95 79.97
N ASP A 8 -20.07 -159.04 79.70
CA ASP A 8 -18.89 -159.47 80.44
C ASP A 8 -17.81 -158.38 80.44
N ILE A 9 -17.32 -157.99 81.62
CA ILE A 9 -16.33 -156.92 81.83
C ILE A 9 -15.06 -157.18 81.01
N LYS A 10 -14.70 -158.46 80.79
CA LYS A 10 -13.55 -158.83 79.95
C LYS A 10 -13.71 -158.38 78.48
N GLN A 11 -14.93 -158.36 77.96
CA GLN A 11 -15.21 -157.91 76.61
C GLN A 11 -15.16 -156.38 76.51
N GLN A 12 -15.68 -155.66 77.52
CA GLN A 12 -15.51 -154.21 77.62
C GLN A 12 -14.04 -153.77 77.72
N ILE A 13 -13.19 -154.51 78.44
CA ILE A 13 -11.75 -154.22 78.50
C ILE A 13 -11.06 -154.44 77.14
N ARG A 14 -11.44 -155.48 76.39
CA ARG A 14 -10.90 -155.70 75.03
C ARG A 14 -11.37 -154.62 74.05
N GLU A 15 -12.64 -154.22 74.11
CA GLU A 15 -13.19 -153.11 73.33
C GLU A 15 -12.48 -151.79 73.66
N LEU A 16 -12.29 -151.47 74.94
CA LEU A 16 -11.56 -150.26 75.36
C LEU A 16 -10.09 -150.29 74.92
N ARG A 17 -9.39 -151.44 74.99
CA ARG A 17 -8.03 -151.55 74.45
C ARG A 17 -7.98 -151.39 72.94
N ALA A 18 -8.96 -151.92 72.21
CA ALA A 18 -9.07 -151.71 70.76
C ALA A 18 -9.35 -150.23 70.42
N ILE A 19 -10.24 -149.56 71.18
CA ILE A 19 -10.52 -148.13 71.03
C ILE A 19 -9.27 -147.29 71.33
N ILE A 20 -8.54 -147.59 72.42
CA ILE A 20 -7.29 -146.88 72.76
C ILE A 20 -6.24 -147.11 71.67
N SER A 21 -6.06 -148.33 71.19
CA SER A 21 -5.13 -148.64 70.08
C SER A 21 -5.52 -147.90 68.79
N LEU A 22 -6.82 -147.81 68.48
CA LEU A 22 -7.32 -147.09 67.32
C LEU A 22 -7.16 -145.57 67.49
N GLN A 23 -7.38 -145.03 68.69
CA GLN A 23 -7.14 -143.62 69.00
C GLN A 23 -5.64 -143.29 68.96
N GLU A 24 -4.76 -144.17 69.41
CA GLU A 24 -3.31 -144.01 69.28
C GLU A 24 -2.87 -144.09 67.81
N GLN A 25 -3.44 -145.01 67.01
CA GLN A 25 -3.22 -145.03 65.56
C GLN A 25 -3.75 -143.77 64.88
N GLY A 26 -4.95 -143.29 65.25
CA GLY A 26 -5.54 -142.07 64.73
C GLY A 26 -4.72 -140.82 65.08
N LYS A 27 -4.20 -140.73 66.32
CA LYS A 27 -3.25 -139.69 66.72
C LYS A 27 -1.95 -139.75 65.92
N LYS A 28 -1.41 -140.95 65.67
CA LYS A 28 -0.21 -141.13 64.83
C LYS A 28 -0.45 -140.73 63.38
N LEU A 29 -1.57 -141.13 62.77
CA LEU A 29 -1.94 -140.75 61.41
C LEU A 29 -2.20 -139.26 61.28
N PHE A 30 -2.86 -138.63 62.27
CA PHE A 30 -3.06 -137.18 62.27
C PHE A 30 -1.73 -136.44 62.42
N ALA A 31 -0.86 -136.86 63.36
CA ALA A 31 0.48 -136.30 63.52
C ALA A 31 1.28 -136.41 62.22
N HIS A 32 1.28 -137.59 61.58
CA HIS A 32 1.92 -137.81 60.28
C HIS A 32 1.33 -136.90 59.18
N SER A 33 0.01 -136.75 59.11
CA SER A 33 -0.65 -135.87 58.13
C SER A 33 -0.31 -134.39 58.36
N THR A 34 -0.25 -133.95 59.62
CA THR A 34 0.16 -132.58 59.95
C THR A 34 1.64 -132.34 59.66
N GLU A 35 2.50 -133.33 59.92
CA GLU A 35 3.93 -133.28 59.62
C GLU A 35 4.17 -133.27 58.11
N GLU A 36 3.44 -134.08 57.35
CA GLU A 36 3.46 -134.09 55.89
C GLU A 36 3.02 -132.74 55.30
N LYS A 37 1.93 -132.15 55.78
CA LYS A 37 1.51 -130.80 55.37
C LYS A 37 2.52 -129.72 55.76
N LEU A 38 3.14 -129.85 56.93
CA LEU A 38 4.17 -128.92 57.39
C LEU A 38 5.42 -129.01 56.51
N ASN A 39 5.81 -130.21 56.09
CA ASN A 39 6.89 -130.43 55.14
C ASN A 39 6.54 -129.90 53.75
N GLN A 40 5.34 -130.18 53.23
CA GLN A 40 4.86 -129.60 51.96
C GLN A 40 4.87 -128.06 51.99
N ASN A 41 4.44 -127.44 53.10
CA ASN A 41 4.49 -125.99 53.27
C ASN A 41 5.93 -125.46 53.36
N LYS A 42 6.84 -126.17 54.03
CA LYS A 42 8.27 -125.82 54.05
C LYS A 42 8.87 -125.86 52.64
N ASP A 43 8.53 -126.88 51.86
CA ASP A 43 8.99 -127.01 50.47
C ASP A 43 8.42 -125.89 49.59
N LEU A 44 7.13 -125.57 49.72
CA LEU A 44 6.49 -124.47 49.00
C LEU A 44 7.09 -123.11 49.37
N ILE A 45 7.33 -122.83 50.65
CA ILE A 45 7.97 -121.58 51.09
C ILE A 45 9.39 -121.48 50.53
N SER A 46 10.14 -122.58 50.53
CA SER A 46 11.49 -122.63 49.98
C SER A 46 11.48 -122.37 48.47
N PHE A 47 10.53 -122.96 47.73
CA PHE A 47 10.31 -122.70 46.31
C PHE A 47 9.94 -121.23 46.03
N LEU A 48 9.00 -120.66 46.78
CA LEU A 48 8.59 -119.26 46.62
C LEU A 48 9.73 -118.29 46.93
N ARG A 49 10.54 -118.57 47.97
CA ARG A 49 11.74 -117.78 48.29
C ARG A 49 12.77 -117.87 47.17
N GLY A 50 12.98 -119.05 46.58
CA GLY A 50 13.81 -119.23 45.40
C GLY A 50 13.31 -118.37 44.23
N ASN A 51 12.02 -118.44 43.92
CA ASN A 51 11.41 -117.66 42.82
C ASN A 51 11.52 -116.14 43.06
N VAL A 52 11.30 -115.66 44.28
CA VAL A 52 11.48 -114.25 44.64
C VAL A 52 12.95 -113.85 44.49
N HIS A 53 13.89 -114.70 44.92
CA HIS A 53 15.31 -114.44 44.75
C HIS A 53 15.69 -114.35 43.26
N ASP A 54 15.23 -115.30 42.44
CA ASP A 54 15.48 -115.31 41.00
C ASP A 54 14.91 -114.06 40.31
N LYS A 55 13.67 -113.68 40.64
CA LYS A 55 13.04 -112.46 40.11
C LYS A 55 13.76 -111.19 40.55
N MET A 56 14.25 -111.14 41.78
CA MET A 56 15.02 -110.01 42.28
C MET A 56 16.39 -109.92 41.60
N CYS A 57 17.03 -111.06 41.33
CA CYS A 57 18.24 -111.15 40.51
C CYS A 57 17.99 -110.66 39.08
N LEU A 58 16.90 -111.10 38.43
CA LEU A 58 16.51 -110.65 37.08
C LEU A 58 16.23 -109.14 37.04
N LEU A 59 15.53 -108.59 38.03
CA LEU A 59 15.29 -107.15 38.15
C LEU A 59 16.61 -106.39 38.32
N GLY A 60 17.53 -106.90 39.15
CA GLY A 60 18.85 -106.31 39.34
C GLY A 60 19.70 -106.34 38.05
N MET A 61 19.59 -107.40 37.25
CA MET A 61 20.24 -107.47 35.92
C MET A 61 19.64 -106.46 34.94
N ALA A 62 18.31 -106.34 34.88
CA ALA A 62 17.62 -105.37 34.04
C ALA A 62 18.00 -103.92 34.42
N GLN A 63 17.98 -103.58 35.72
CA GLN A 63 18.38 -102.26 36.21
C GLN A 63 19.84 -101.92 35.87
N LYS A 64 20.75 -102.90 35.97
CA LYS A 64 22.15 -102.69 35.56
C LYS A 64 22.27 -102.45 34.06
N HIS A 65 21.51 -103.18 33.25
CA HIS A 65 21.48 -102.97 31.81
C HIS A 65 20.97 -101.57 31.47
N ASP A 66 19.85 -101.15 32.07
CA ASP A 66 19.29 -99.81 31.90
C ASP A 66 20.30 -98.73 32.30
N GLN A 67 20.98 -98.91 33.44
CA GLN A 67 21.99 -97.98 33.93
C GLN A 67 23.18 -97.85 32.96
N VAL A 68 23.64 -98.95 32.36
CA VAL A 68 24.73 -98.94 31.37
C VAL A 68 24.28 -98.25 30.09
N THR A 69 23.11 -98.60 29.56
CA THR A 69 22.55 -97.99 28.35
C THR A 69 22.35 -96.48 28.51
N ILE A 70 21.77 -96.03 29.63
CA ILE A 70 21.60 -94.60 29.94
C ILE A 70 22.95 -93.90 30.10
N SER A 71 23.91 -94.56 30.75
CA SER A 71 25.27 -94.01 30.95
C SER A 71 26.03 -93.82 29.64
N GLN A 72 25.83 -94.70 28.66
CA GLN A 72 26.43 -94.61 27.33
C GLN A 72 25.77 -93.51 26.49
N ALA A 73 24.44 -93.42 26.53
CA ALA A 73 23.70 -92.38 25.79
C ALA A 73 23.97 -90.96 26.33
N CYS A 74 24.13 -90.81 27.65
CA CYS A 74 24.37 -89.51 28.31
C CYS A 74 25.85 -89.27 28.64
N TRP A 75 26.78 -89.83 27.87
CA TRP A 75 28.20 -89.82 28.25
C TRP A 75 28.80 -88.41 28.37
N GLU A 76 28.40 -87.46 27.51
CA GLU A 76 28.85 -86.07 27.55
C GLU A 76 28.12 -85.23 28.63
N GLN A 77 26.90 -85.62 28.98
CA GLN A 77 26.00 -84.80 29.82
C GLN A 77 25.95 -85.32 31.25
N LYS A 78 26.99 -85.00 32.02
CA LYS A 78 27.18 -85.47 33.40
C LYS A 78 25.98 -85.22 34.33
N ARG A 79 25.31 -84.06 34.21
CA ARG A 79 24.13 -83.73 35.04
C ARG A 79 22.91 -84.58 34.68
N LEU A 80 22.65 -84.76 33.37
CA LEU A 80 21.54 -85.56 32.89
C LEU A 80 21.72 -87.04 33.22
N LYS A 81 22.96 -87.55 33.09
CA LYS A 81 23.36 -88.89 33.51
C LYS A 81 23.05 -89.16 34.98
N MET A 82 23.30 -88.20 35.87
CA MET A 82 23.00 -88.35 37.31
C MET A 82 21.49 -88.35 37.59
N HIS A 83 20.73 -87.50 36.89
CA HIS A 83 19.27 -87.41 37.04
C HIS A 83 18.57 -88.71 36.59
N LEU A 84 19.08 -89.36 35.54
CA LEU A 84 18.48 -90.56 34.94
C LEU A 84 19.04 -91.89 35.49
N ALA A 85 19.96 -91.85 36.45
CA ALA A 85 20.72 -93.02 36.91
C ALA A 85 19.86 -94.14 37.56
N ARG A 86 18.61 -93.85 37.92
CA ARG A 86 17.65 -94.80 38.53
C ARG A 86 16.39 -94.99 37.69
N SER A 87 16.34 -94.42 36.49
CA SER A 87 15.20 -94.50 35.59
C SER A 87 15.30 -95.71 34.67
N THR A 88 14.17 -96.18 34.15
CA THR A 88 14.19 -97.14 33.03
C THR A 88 14.61 -96.43 31.75
N VAL A 89 15.03 -97.20 30.74
CA VAL A 89 15.46 -96.66 29.44
C VAL A 89 14.32 -95.88 28.75
N GLU A 90 13.06 -96.29 28.91
CA GLU A 90 11.90 -95.62 28.33
C GLU A 90 11.68 -94.23 28.93
N ALA A 91 11.74 -94.12 30.26
CA ALA A 91 11.59 -92.84 30.96
C ALA A 91 12.76 -91.89 30.64
N ALA A 92 13.98 -92.44 30.53
CA ALA A 92 15.15 -91.68 30.10
C ALA A 92 15.03 -91.18 28.65
N ARG A 93 14.47 -92.01 27.75
CA ARG A 93 14.21 -91.63 26.36
C ARG A 93 13.17 -90.52 26.26
N GLU A 94 12.07 -90.62 26.99
CA GLU A 94 11.00 -89.61 26.98
C GLU A 94 11.49 -88.25 27.50
N THR A 95 12.21 -88.24 28.63
CA THR A 95 12.79 -87.01 29.19
C THR A 95 13.79 -86.35 28.24
N LEU A 96 14.65 -87.14 27.58
CA LEU A 96 15.58 -86.61 26.58
C LEU A 96 14.84 -86.07 25.35
N GLN A 97 13.82 -86.79 24.87
CA GLN A 97 13.00 -86.38 23.73
C GLN A 97 12.27 -85.06 24.02
N ASN A 98 11.67 -84.91 25.21
CA ASN A 98 11.03 -83.67 25.64
C ASN A 98 12.04 -82.51 25.69
N SER A 99 13.23 -82.72 26.24
CA SER A 99 14.29 -81.70 26.26
C SER A 99 14.74 -81.30 24.85
N ILE A 100 14.84 -82.25 23.92
CA ILE A 100 15.17 -81.96 22.52
C ILE A 100 14.06 -81.13 21.87
N PHE A 101 12.79 -81.47 22.10
CA PHE A 101 11.66 -80.70 21.55
C PHE A 101 11.58 -79.29 22.14
N GLU A 102 11.78 -79.12 23.44
CA GLU A 102 11.85 -77.80 24.07
C GLU A 102 12.95 -76.94 23.45
N ARG A 103 14.16 -77.51 23.28
CA ARG A 103 15.27 -76.81 22.63
C ARG A 103 14.99 -76.48 21.16
N MET A 104 14.33 -77.39 20.43
CA MET A 104 13.95 -77.17 19.03
C MET A 104 12.87 -76.08 18.91
N ASN A 105 11.90 -76.03 19.83
CA ASN A 105 10.90 -74.98 19.89
C ASN A 105 11.52 -73.61 20.16
N VAL A 106 12.45 -73.54 21.12
CA VAL A 106 13.21 -72.30 21.38
C VAL A 106 14.01 -71.90 20.15
N HIS A 107 14.69 -72.84 19.49
CA HIS A 107 15.44 -72.56 18.27
C HIS A 107 14.52 -72.03 17.14
N ASN A 108 13.36 -72.64 16.93
CA ASN A 108 12.40 -72.22 15.92
C ASN A 108 11.84 -70.82 16.20
N MET A 109 11.58 -70.47 17.46
CA MET A 109 11.19 -69.12 17.86
C MET A 109 12.29 -68.10 17.55
N LEU A 110 13.53 -68.38 17.96
CA LEU A 110 14.67 -67.49 17.69
C LEU A 110 14.91 -67.32 16.19
N LEU A 111 14.74 -68.38 15.39
CA LEU A 111 14.85 -68.32 13.95
C LEU A 111 13.76 -67.43 13.33
N TYR A 112 12.53 -67.49 13.84
CA TYR A 112 11.44 -66.62 13.40
C TYR A 112 11.73 -65.14 13.71
N GLU A 113 12.17 -64.84 14.93
CA GLU A 113 12.55 -63.48 15.34
C GLU A 113 13.70 -62.94 14.48
N ALA A 114 14.73 -63.75 14.23
CA ALA A 114 15.86 -63.36 13.38
C ALA A 114 15.41 -63.04 11.94
N LYS A 115 14.48 -63.83 11.38
CA LYS A 115 13.90 -63.56 10.05
C LYS A 115 13.08 -62.27 10.05
N GLN A 116 12.30 -62.02 11.09
CA GLN A 116 11.51 -60.80 11.22
C GLN A 116 12.41 -59.56 11.30
N GLN A 117 13.47 -59.62 12.10
CA GLN A 117 14.47 -58.55 12.18
C GLN A 117 15.20 -58.34 10.86
N GLY A 118 15.55 -59.42 10.15
CA GLY A 118 16.15 -59.36 8.82
C GLY A 118 15.26 -58.63 7.81
N ALA A 119 13.97 -58.98 7.73
CA ALA A 119 13.02 -58.32 6.84
C ALA A 119 12.83 -56.84 7.17
N MET A 120 12.81 -56.47 8.47
CA MET A 120 12.74 -55.07 8.89
C MET A 120 13.99 -54.30 8.48
N LEU A 121 15.17 -54.91 8.61
CA LEU A 121 16.45 -54.31 8.22
C LEU A 121 16.52 -54.10 6.70
N GLU A 122 16.11 -55.08 5.90
CA GLU A 122 16.00 -54.96 4.44
C GLU A 122 15.06 -53.81 4.05
N GLY A 123 13.90 -53.70 4.71
CA GLY A 123 12.96 -52.59 4.48
C GLY A 123 13.54 -51.22 4.85
N LEU A 124 14.34 -51.14 5.91
CA LEU A 124 15.05 -49.90 6.28
C LEU A 124 16.18 -49.57 5.29
N GLN A 125 16.93 -50.56 4.82
CA GLN A 125 17.96 -50.36 3.79
C GLN A 125 17.35 -49.86 2.47
N GLN A 126 16.22 -50.42 2.03
CA GLN A 126 15.51 -49.94 0.85
C GLN A 126 15.04 -48.49 1.00
N LYS A 127 14.50 -48.12 2.17
CA LYS A 127 14.13 -46.72 2.47
C LYS A 127 15.33 -45.79 2.44
N LEU A 128 16.46 -46.20 3.00
CA LEU A 128 17.69 -45.42 3.01
C LEU A 128 18.23 -45.23 1.58
N GLN A 129 18.21 -46.28 0.76
CA GLN A 129 18.61 -46.19 -0.64
C GLN A 129 17.70 -45.20 -1.40
N HIS A 130 16.38 -45.31 -1.23
CA HIS A 130 15.44 -44.39 -1.85
C HIS A 130 15.66 -42.93 -1.41
N LEU A 131 15.96 -42.69 -0.13
CA LEU A 131 16.29 -41.35 0.37
C LEU A 131 17.61 -40.83 -0.22
N THR A 132 18.60 -41.70 -0.38
CA THR A 132 19.89 -41.38 -1.02
C THR A 132 19.70 -41.05 -2.50
N ASP A 133 18.87 -41.80 -3.22
CA ASP A 133 18.57 -41.56 -4.63
C ASP A 133 17.73 -40.28 -4.84
N MET A 134 16.89 -39.94 -3.86
CA MET A 134 16.13 -38.68 -3.82
C MET A 134 16.97 -37.48 -3.40
N GLN A 135 18.15 -37.69 -2.81
CA GLN A 135 19.09 -36.62 -2.51
C GLN A 135 19.65 -36.10 -3.84
N PRO A 136 19.34 -34.86 -4.25
CA PRO A 136 19.85 -34.34 -5.51
C PRO A 136 21.37 -34.33 -5.45
N SER A 137 22.02 -34.87 -6.49
CA SER A 137 23.46 -34.71 -6.66
C SER A 137 23.74 -33.22 -6.82
N ASP A 138 24.15 -32.61 -5.71
CA ASP A 138 24.43 -31.17 -5.54
C ASP A 138 25.33 -30.58 -6.64
N ALA A 139 26.10 -31.43 -7.32
CA ALA A 139 27.05 -31.05 -8.35
C ALA A 139 26.40 -30.54 -9.66
N THR A 140 25.22 -31.05 -10.05
CA THR A 140 24.65 -30.77 -11.38
C THR A 140 23.47 -29.80 -11.35
N GLN A 141 22.66 -29.80 -10.29
CA GLN A 141 21.46 -28.95 -10.21
C GLN A 141 21.74 -27.53 -9.67
N ARG A 142 22.68 -27.38 -8.72
CA ARG A 142 23.08 -26.05 -8.20
C ARG A 142 23.55 -25.07 -9.27
N PRO A 143 24.44 -25.43 -10.23
CA PRO A 143 24.88 -24.47 -11.25
C PRO A 143 23.74 -24.03 -12.18
N SER A 144 22.78 -24.92 -12.49
CA SER A 144 21.58 -24.59 -13.27
C SER A 144 20.68 -23.58 -12.53
N LEU A 145 20.40 -23.83 -11.25
CA LEU A 145 19.63 -22.92 -10.40
C LEU A 145 20.31 -21.55 -10.27
N LEU A 146 21.64 -21.51 -10.07
CA LEU A 146 22.41 -20.27 -10.01
C LEU A 146 22.38 -19.50 -11.33
N GLN A 147 22.37 -20.18 -12.48
CA GLN A 147 22.23 -19.55 -13.78
C GLN A 147 20.84 -18.92 -13.95
N VAL A 148 19.79 -19.62 -13.52
CA VAL A 148 18.41 -19.08 -13.52
C VAL A 148 18.30 -17.85 -12.63
N ILE A 149 18.86 -17.89 -11.42
CA ILE A 149 18.88 -16.76 -10.49
C ILE A 149 19.55 -15.55 -11.14
N ARG A 150 20.76 -15.72 -11.70
CA ARG A 150 21.47 -14.63 -12.40
C ARG A 150 20.67 -14.06 -13.56
N GLN A 151 19.93 -14.90 -14.29
CA GLN A 151 19.11 -14.44 -15.40
C GLN A 151 17.89 -13.64 -14.91
N LEU A 152 17.27 -14.06 -13.81
CA LEU A 152 16.18 -13.33 -13.18
C LEU A 152 16.66 -11.99 -12.62
N GLU A 153 17.80 -11.95 -11.94
CA GLU A 153 18.41 -10.71 -11.44
C GLU A 153 18.66 -9.70 -12.56
N ASN A 154 19.29 -10.14 -13.66
CA ASN A 154 19.52 -9.30 -14.83
C ASN A 154 18.22 -8.80 -15.48
N ASN A 155 17.16 -9.62 -15.48
CA ASN A 155 15.87 -9.22 -16.02
C ASN A 155 15.17 -8.19 -15.11
N ILE A 156 15.28 -8.34 -13.79
CA ILE A 156 14.77 -7.40 -12.80
C ILE A 156 15.47 -6.05 -12.95
N GLU A 157 16.80 -6.03 -13.01
CA GLU A 157 17.58 -4.80 -13.17
C GLU A 157 17.23 -4.07 -14.49
N LYS A 158 17.09 -4.80 -15.59
CA LYS A 158 16.61 -4.24 -16.87
C LYS A 158 15.21 -3.65 -16.77
N MET A 159 14.31 -4.30 -16.02
CA MET A 159 12.96 -3.79 -15.82
C MET A 159 12.97 -2.51 -14.96
N LEU A 160 13.76 -2.49 -13.89
CA LEU A 160 13.92 -1.31 -13.03
C LEU A 160 14.44 -0.10 -13.82
N MET A 161 15.42 -0.32 -14.71
CA MET A 161 15.93 0.75 -15.59
C MET A 161 14.88 1.23 -16.58
N LYS A 162 14.03 0.33 -17.11
CA LYS A 162 12.90 0.70 -17.97
C LYS A 162 11.85 1.52 -17.22
N ILE A 163 11.50 1.13 -15.99
CA ILE A 163 10.57 1.88 -15.14
C ILE A 163 11.12 3.28 -14.87
N THR A 164 12.36 3.38 -14.39
CA THR A 164 13.01 4.67 -14.10
C THR A 164 13.06 5.58 -15.34
N THR A 165 13.32 5.00 -16.52
CA THR A 165 13.32 5.75 -17.79
C THR A 165 11.89 6.18 -18.16
N GLY A 166 10.91 5.30 -17.99
CA GLY A 166 9.49 5.59 -18.20
C GLY A 166 8.99 6.71 -17.29
N GLU A 167 9.37 6.72 -16.02
CA GLU A 167 9.05 7.78 -15.06
C GLU A 167 9.65 9.13 -15.48
N LYS A 168 10.90 9.16 -15.93
CA LYS A 168 11.54 10.38 -16.45
C LYS A 168 10.80 10.91 -17.67
N ILE A 169 10.41 10.03 -18.60
CA ILE A 169 9.64 10.39 -19.79
C ILE A 169 8.24 10.91 -19.39
N TYR A 170 7.57 10.24 -18.47
CA TYR A 170 6.27 10.66 -17.95
C TYR A 170 6.33 12.05 -17.32
N TYR A 171 7.32 12.31 -16.48
CA TYR A 171 7.53 13.63 -15.88
C TYR A 171 7.82 14.72 -16.92
N LEU A 172 8.57 14.39 -17.98
CA LEU A 172 8.80 15.31 -19.10
C LEU A 172 7.48 15.63 -19.82
N TYR A 173 6.63 14.63 -20.07
CA TYR A 173 5.32 14.83 -20.69
C TYR A 173 4.41 15.70 -19.82
N LEU A 174 4.38 15.48 -18.49
CA LEU A 174 3.64 16.33 -17.58
C LEU A 174 4.09 17.79 -17.66
N LYS A 175 5.40 18.04 -17.59
CA LYS A 175 5.96 19.39 -17.76
C LYS A 175 5.59 20.03 -19.10
N MET A 176 5.61 19.25 -20.18
CA MET A 176 5.25 19.75 -21.50
C MET A 176 3.76 20.10 -21.58
N VAL A 177 2.89 19.31 -20.95
CA VAL A 177 1.46 19.63 -20.86
C VAL A 177 1.24 20.90 -20.06
N ASP A 178 1.92 21.10 -18.94
CA ASP A 178 1.79 22.32 -18.15
C ASP A 178 2.26 23.55 -18.93
N PHE A 179 3.39 23.46 -19.64
CA PHE A 179 3.84 24.52 -20.54
C PHE A 179 2.83 24.83 -21.65
N LEU A 180 2.23 23.80 -22.27
CA LEU A 180 1.22 23.99 -23.30
C LEU A 180 -0.07 24.62 -22.75
N LYS A 181 -0.46 24.30 -21.51
CA LYS A 181 -1.59 24.96 -20.84
C LYS A 181 -1.29 26.43 -20.59
N ASP A 182 -0.07 26.76 -20.18
CA ASP A 182 0.34 28.15 -19.97
C ASP A 182 0.34 28.94 -21.29
N GLU A 183 0.84 28.37 -22.39
CA GLU A 183 0.74 29.01 -23.72
C GLU A 183 -0.72 29.16 -24.16
N LEU A 184 -1.55 28.12 -23.99
CA LEU A 184 -2.96 28.16 -24.34
C LEU A 184 -3.70 29.26 -23.55
N ALA A 185 -3.32 29.50 -22.30
CA ALA A 185 -3.90 30.57 -21.49
C ALA A 185 -3.51 31.98 -21.99
N GLN A 186 -2.33 32.14 -22.61
CA GLN A 186 -1.86 33.42 -23.14
C GLN A 186 -2.45 33.78 -24.51
N LEU A 187 -2.74 32.78 -25.35
CA LEU A 187 -3.29 32.97 -26.70
C LEU A 187 -4.56 33.85 -26.75
N PRO A 188 -5.60 33.64 -25.91
CA PRO A 188 -6.76 34.51 -25.87
C PRO A 188 -6.43 35.96 -25.52
N LEU A 189 -5.44 36.19 -24.66
CA LEU A 189 -5.01 37.53 -24.28
C LEU A 189 -4.39 38.26 -25.48
N GLN A 190 -3.52 37.59 -26.22
CA GLN A 190 -2.93 38.11 -27.45
C GLN A 190 -4.00 38.37 -28.52
N LEU A 191 -4.97 37.47 -28.65
CA LEU A 191 -6.09 37.62 -29.58
C LEU A 191 -6.95 38.85 -29.23
N ASN A 192 -7.23 39.09 -27.94
CA ASN A 192 -7.96 40.27 -27.49
C ASN A 192 -7.22 41.57 -27.83
N VAL A 193 -5.89 41.61 -27.67
CA VAL A 193 -5.07 42.77 -28.08
C VAL A 193 -5.17 43.00 -29.59
N LEU A 194 -5.07 41.93 -30.38
CA LEU A 194 -5.20 42.02 -31.83
C LEU A 194 -6.60 42.50 -32.25
N GLN A 195 -7.64 41.97 -31.63
CA GLN A 195 -9.03 42.37 -31.88
C GLN A 195 -9.24 43.84 -31.56
N HIS A 196 -8.76 44.33 -30.42
CA HIS A 196 -8.85 45.73 -30.05
C HIS A 196 -8.12 46.64 -31.06
N MET A 197 -6.94 46.25 -31.55
CA MET A 197 -6.25 47.02 -32.60
C MET A 197 -7.05 47.09 -33.90
N VAL A 198 -7.69 45.99 -34.29
CA VAL A 198 -8.57 45.97 -35.47
C VAL A 198 -9.75 46.93 -35.28
N ASP A 199 -10.37 46.94 -34.10
CA ASP A 199 -11.50 47.82 -33.81
C ASP A 199 -11.08 49.31 -33.88
N VAL A 200 -9.91 49.65 -33.34
CA VAL A 200 -9.34 51.00 -33.44
C VAL A 200 -9.10 51.39 -34.89
N TYR A 201 -8.43 50.53 -35.68
CA TYR A 201 -8.19 50.82 -37.10
C TYR A 201 -9.47 50.94 -37.92
N GLN A 202 -10.53 50.19 -37.59
CA GLN A 202 -11.82 50.34 -38.24
C GLN A 202 -12.45 51.71 -37.95
N VAL A 203 -12.34 52.21 -36.73
CA VAL A 203 -12.83 53.55 -36.37
C VAL A 203 -12.04 54.63 -37.10
N GLU A 204 -10.71 54.53 -37.11
CA GLU A 204 -9.84 55.48 -37.82
C GLU A 204 -10.15 55.50 -39.33
N LEU A 205 -10.31 54.32 -39.94
CA LEU A 205 -10.63 54.20 -41.37
C LEU A 205 -11.99 54.82 -41.70
N LYS A 206 -13.00 54.62 -40.84
CA LYS A 206 -14.31 55.29 -40.99
C LYS A 206 -14.16 56.81 -40.90
N GLY A 207 -13.35 57.31 -39.96
CA GLY A 207 -13.03 58.73 -39.82
C GLY A 207 -12.36 59.31 -41.07
N MET A 208 -11.32 58.64 -41.60
CA MET A 208 -10.65 59.05 -42.84
C MET A 208 -11.60 59.05 -44.04
N ARG A 209 -12.51 58.06 -44.13
CA ARG A 209 -13.50 58.00 -45.20
C ARG A 209 -14.48 59.17 -45.13
N LEU A 210 -14.94 59.54 -43.93
CA LEU A 210 -15.82 60.70 -43.74
C LEU A 210 -15.10 62.00 -44.15
N MET A 211 -13.85 62.19 -43.70
CA MET A 211 -13.05 63.33 -44.12
C MET A 211 -12.84 63.40 -45.64
N ALA A 212 -12.65 62.25 -46.31
CA ALA A 212 -12.54 62.20 -47.76
C ALA A 212 -13.85 62.62 -48.45
N VAL A 213 -15.00 62.17 -47.93
CA VAL A 213 -16.32 62.59 -48.43
C VAL A 213 -16.51 64.09 -48.25
N ASP A 214 -16.28 64.62 -47.05
CA ASP A 214 -16.39 66.05 -46.75
C ASP A 214 -15.46 66.89 -47.65
N ALA A 215 -14.22 66.42 -47.88
CA ALA A 215 -13.29 67.08 -48.78
C ALA A 215 -13.79 67.07 -50.23
N THR A 216 -14.35 65.95 -50.71
CA THR A 216 -14.93 65.89 -52.06
C THR A 216 -16.13 66.82 -52.18
N GLU A 217 -17.06 66.81 -51.23
CA GLU A 217 -18.23 67.70 -51.22
C GLU A 217 -17.81 69.18 -51.18
N ALA A 218 -16.83 69.54 -50.35
CA ALA A 218 -16.29 70.90 -50.31
C ALA A 218 -15.67 71.31 -51.65
N THR A 219 -14.94 70.41 -52.32
CA THR A 219 -14.38 70.71 -53.66
C THR A 219 -15.46 70.81 -54.73
N GLU A 220 -16.52 70.01 -54.66
CA GLU A 220 -17.65 70.10 -55.59
C GLU A 220 -18.46 71.37 -55.38
N ALA A 221 -18.73 71.75 -54.13
CA ALA A 221 -19.35 73.02 -53.78
C ALA A 221 -18.52 74.20 -54.29
N ALA A 222 -17.20 74.20 -54.06
CA ALA A 222 -16.31 75.25 -54.55
C ALA A 222 -16.30 75.33 -56.10
N LYS A 223 -16.34 74.19 -56.79
CA LYS A 223 -16.46 74.16 -58.26
C LYS A 223 -17.81 74.72 -58.71
N ALA A 224 -18.91 74.34 -58.05
CA ALA A 224 -20.24 74.84 -58.36
C ALA A 224 -20.31 76.36 -58.18
N ASP A 225 -19.83 76.88 -57.05
CA ASP A 225 -19.75 78.32 -56.77
C ASP A 225 -18.90 79.06 -57.81
N MET A 226 -17.74 78.49 -58.19
CA MET A 226 -16.90 79.05 -59.25
C MET A 226 -17.65 79.13 -60.59
N THR A 227 -18.35 78.06 -60.99
CA THR A 227 -19.14 78.07 -62.25
C THR A 227 -20.33 79.03 -62.19
N ASN A 228 -20.99 79.14 -61.03
CA ASN A 228 -22.08 80.09 -60.82
C ASN A 228 -21.57 81.52 -60.94
N MET A 229 -20.49 81.86 -60.23
CA MET A 229 -19.85 83.18 -60.29
C MET A 229 -19.36 83.52 -61.70
N GLU A 230 -18.78 82.55 -62.43
CA GLU A 230 -18.41 82.73 -63.83
C GLU A 230 -19.64 83.03 -64.70
N SER A 231 -20.74 82.30 -64.52
CA SER A 231 -21.98 82.53 -65.26
C SER A 231 -22.61 83.90 -64.97
N GLU A 232 -22.59 84.34 -63.71
CA GLU A 232 -23.06 85.66 -63.28
C GLU A 232 -22.18 86.76 -63.90
N PHE A 233 -20.86 86.59 -63.87
CA PHE A 233 -19.92 87.52 -64.49
C PHE A 233 -20.14 87.63 -66.00
N ILE A 234 -20.36 86.51 -66.69
CA ILE A 234 -20.67 86.50 -68.13
C ILE A 234 -22.01 87.21 -68.39
N ALA A 235 -23.05 86.96 -67.58
CA ALA A 235 -24.35 87.60 -67.71
C ALA A 235 -24.25 89.12 -67.48
N GLU A 236 -23.51 89.54 -66.46
CA GLU A 236 -23.27 90.95 -66.16
C GLU A 236 -22.46 91.64 -67.27
N ARG A 237 -21.41 90.98 -67.78
CA ARG A 237 -20.63 91.47 -68.93
C ARG A 237 -21.52 91.65 -70.16
N LYS A 238 -22.37 90.67 -70.48
CA LYS A 238 -23.35 90.76 -71.58
C LYS A 238 -24.32 91.90 -71.36
N PHE A 239 -24.82 92.10 -70.14
CA PHE A 239 -25.71 93.20 -69.81
C PHE A 239 -25.05 94.58 -70.01
N ARG A 240 -23.79 94.74 -69.54
CA ARG A 240 -22.99 95.95 -69.75
C ARG A 240 -22.73 96.20 -71.23
N GLU A 241 -22.33 95.19 -71.98
CA GLU A 241 -22.06 95.28 -73.42
C GLU A 241 -23.32 95.65 -74.21
N ASN A 242 -24.47 95.07 -73.88
CA ASN A 242 -25.77 95.43 -74.46
C ASN A 242 -26.14 96.89 -74.14
N SER A 243 -25.93 97.33 -72.90
CA SER A 243 -26.18 98.72 -72.48
C SER A 243 -25.27 99.71 -73.21
N LEU A 244 -23.98 99.40 -73.34
CA LEU A 244 -23.02 100.19 -74.11
C LEU A 244 -23.38 100.22 -75.59
N ASN A 245 -23.77 99.09 -76.18
CA ASN A 245 -24.25 99.04 -77.56
C ASN A 245 -25.52 99.87 -77.76
N PHE A 246 -26.44 99.90 -76.80
CA PHE A 246 -27.61 100.76 -76.84
C PHE A 246 -27.24 102.24 -76.81
N GLN A 247 -26.34 102.65 -75.91
CA GLN A 247 -25.82 104.02 -75.87
C GLN A 247 -25.07 104.39 -77.15
N LYS A 248 -24.23 103.49 -77.68
CA LYS A 248 -23.51 103.68 -78.95
C LYS A 248 -24.47 103.88 -80.11
N LYS A 249 -25.52 103.06 -80.22
CA LYS A 249 -26.59 103.23 -81.22
C LYS A 249 -27.30 104.58 -81.08
N GLN A 250 -27.53 105.08 -79.86
CA GLN A 250 -28.07 106.43 -79.65
C GLN A 250 -27.09 107.51 -80.12
N ILE A 251 -25.81 107.40 -79.77
CA ILE A 251 -24.76 108.33 -80.23
C ILE A 251 -24.65 108.31 -81.76
N ASP A 252 -24.67 107.14 -82.39
CA ASP A 252 -24.61 107.02 -83.85
C ASP A 252 -25.86 107.64 -84.50
N ARG A 253 -27.07 107.46 -83.92
CA ARG A 253 -28.27 108.18 -84.36
C ARG A 253 -28.12 109.70 -84.24
N ILE A 254 -27.52 110.19 -83.14
CA ILE A 254 -27.21 111.61 -82.95
C ILE A 254 -26.19 112.06 -83.98
N ARG A 255 -25.12 111.29 -84.25
CA ARG A 255 -24.10 111.63 -85.26
C ARG A 255 -24.67 111.65 -86.67
N VAL A 256 -25.58 110.74 -87.03
CA VAL A 256 -26.27 110.77 -88.33
C VAL A 256 -27.21 111.97 -88.41
N LYS A 257 -27.96 112.29 -87.35
CA LYS A 257 -28.75 113.52 -87.27
C LYS A 257 -27.87 114.78 -87.37
N ASP A 258 -26.76 114.85 -86.64
CA ASP A 258 -25.83 115.98 -86.66
C ASP A 258 -25.10 116.08 -88.00
N ALA A 259 -24.78 114.96 -88.66
CA ALA A 259 -24.24 114.95 -90.02
C ALA A 259 -25.29 115.44 -91.04
N SER A 260 -26.56 115.04 -90.93
CA SER A 260 -27.65 115.57 -91.76
C SER A 260 -27.96 117.05 -91.47
N GLU A 261 -27.83 117.49 -90.22
CA GLU A 261 -27.90 118.91 -89.85
C GLU A 261 -26.70 119.70 -90.35
N ARG A 262 -25.48 119.15 -90.30
CA ARG A 262 -24.29 119.76 -90.90
C ARG A 262 -24.41 119.85 -92.42
N HIS A 263 -25.00 118.86 -93.09
CA HIS A 263 -25.34 118.99 -94.51
C HIS A 263 -26.35 120.11 -94.75
N ARG A 264 -27.38 120.27 -93.89
CA ARG A 264 -28.28 121.45 -93.91
C ARG A 264 -27.57 122.79 -93.63
N ARG A 265 -26.63 122.82 -92.68
CA ARG A 265 -25.84 124.02 -92.32
C ARG A 265 -24.80 124.39 -93.39
N VAL A 266 -24.22 123.41 -94.09
CA VAL A 266 -23.28 123.65 -95.21
C VAL A 266 -24.02 124.12 -96.46
N GLN A 267 -25.28 123.73 -96.64
CA GLN A 267 -26.15 124.26 -97.71
C GLN A 267 -26.65 125.68 -97.39
N ALA A 268 -26.88 126.00 -96.11
CA ALA A 268 -27.32 127.34 -95.66
C ALA A 268 -26.17 128.35 -95.44
N ARG A 269 -24.89 127.93 -95.45
CA ARG A 269 -23.71 128.80 -95.25
C ARG A 269 -23.06 129.30 -96.55
N ARG A 270 -23.65 129.03 -97.73
CA ARG A 270 -23.18 129.58 -99.01
C ARG A 270 -23.86 130.89 -99.44
N GLU A 271 -24.80 131.40 -98.66
CA GLU A 271 -25.46 132.68 -98.94
C GLU A 271 -25.34 133.60 -97.71
N LEU A 272 -24.55 134.67 -97.90
CA LEU A 272 -24.49 135.92 -97.13
C LEU A 272 -23.61 135.95 -95.87
N ASN A 273 -22.33 136.29 -96.12
CA ASN A 273 -21.52 137.16 -95.27
C ASN A 273 -22.15 138.57 -95.20
N VAL A 274 -22.27 139.17 -94.01
CA VAL A 274 -21.77 140.54 -93.71
C VAL A 274 -21.59 140.69 -92.19
N ASP A 275 -20.44 141.21 -91.78
CA ASP A 275 -20.09 141.64 -90.42
C ASP A 275 -20.95 142.81 -89.92
N PHE A 276 -21.18 142.92 -88.60
CA PHE A 276 -21.16 144.20 -87.87
C PHE A 276 -21.03 143.99 -86.35
N PRO A 277 -20.38 144.89 -85.58
CA PRO A 277 -19.89 144.60 -84.24
C PRO A 277 -20.56 145.39 -83.08
N THR A 278 -20.31 144.87 -81.87
CA THR A 278 -20.19 145.53 -80.54
C THR A 278 -21.45 145.92 -79.75
N LEU A 279 -21.61 145.37 -78.51
CA LEU A 279 -21.46 146.06 -77.20
C LEU A 279 -22.22 145.38 -76.04
N ILE A 280 -21.46 144.93 -75.03
CA ILE A 280 -21.54 145.15 -73.56
C ILE A 280 -22.89 145.08 -72.80
N SER A 281 -22.78 144.53 -71.58
CA SER A 281 -23.62 144.66 -70.35
C SER A 281 -24.71 143.58 -70.15
N ARG A 282 -25.01 143.07 -68.94
CA ARG A 282 -24.48 143.25 -67.58
C ARG A 282 -25.29 142.32 -66.64
N ASP A 283 -24.61 141.84 -65.58
CA ASP A 283 -25.04 141.38 -64.24
C ASP A 283 -26.42 140.71 -64.00
N SER A 284 -26.46 139.64 -63.19
CA SER A 284 -26.66 139.78 -61.72
C SER A 284 -27.06 138.48 -60.99
N LEU A 285 -26.39 138.27 -59.85
CA LEU A 285 -26.93 137.82 -58.55
C LEU A 285 -27.74 136.52 -58.41
N LYS A 286 -27.20 135.59 -57.58
CA LYS A 286 -27.92 134.91 -56.47
C LYS A 286 -26.95 134.23 -55.50
N GLY A 287 -26.44 135.01 -54.55
CA GLY A 287 -25.47 134.60 -53.51
C GLY A 287 -26.06 134.02 -52.21
N ALA A 288 -27.31 133.53 -52.19
CA ALA A 288 -27.93 132.95 -50.99
C ALA A 288 -28.22 131.44 -51.08
N LYS A 289 -27.89 130.78 -52.21
CA LYS A 289 -28.10 129.33 -52.42
C LYS A 289 -26.83 128.48 -52.31
N LEU A 290 -25.67 129.12 -52.12
CA LEU A 290 -24.36 128.46 -52.13
C LEU A 290 -23.94 127.93 -50.75
N GLU A 291 -24.36 128.56 -49.66
CA GLU A 291 -24.12 128.08 -48.28
C GLU A 291 -24.98 126.85 -47.93
N ALA A 292 -26.28 126.86 -48.26
CA ALA A 292 -27.13 125.67 -48.11
C ALA A 292 -26.67 124.50 -49.00
N SER A 293 -26.13 124.80 -50.19
CA SER A 293 -25.54 123.79 -51.08
C SER A 293 -24.19 123.28 -50.54
N LYS A 294 -23.35 124.14 -49.97
CA LYS A 294 -22.08 123.75 -49.31
C LYS A 294 -22.31 122.87 -48.08
N ALA A 295 -23.19 123.30 -47.17
CA ALA A 295 -23.54 122.53 -45.97
C ALA A 295 -24.17 121.17 -46.34
N GLN A 296 -24.98 121.12 -47.41
CA GLN A 296 -25.55 119.87 -47.90
C GLN A 296 -24.50 118.96 -48.57
N ILE A 297 -23.52 119.53 -49.28
CA ILE A 297 -22.39 118.77 -49.86
C ILE A 297 -21.46 118.24 -48.75
N GLU A 298 -21.15 119.04 -47.73
CA GLU A 298 -20.34 118.62 -46.58
C GLU A 298 -21.05 117.53 -45.75
N HIS A 299 -22.34 117.66 -45.50
CA HIS A 299 -23.14 116.62 -44.85
C HIS A 299 -23.18 115.34 -45.69
N GLN A 300 -23.36 115.43 -47.01
CA GLN A 300 -23.34 114.28 -47.92
C GLN A 300 -21.97 113.58 -47.91
N ALA A 301 -20.87 114.35 -47.86
CA ALA A 301 -19.51 113.81 -47.79
C ALA A 301 -19.25 113.07 -46.46
N LEU A 302 -19.71 113.63 -45.32
CA LEU A 302 -19.62 112.98 -44.02
C LEU A 302 -20.41 111.67 -43.96
N VAL A 303 -21.66 111.66 -44.44
CA VAL A 303 -22.48 110.45 -44.50
C VAL A 303 -21.83 109.38 -45.37
N THR A 304 -21.27 109.77 -46.52
CA THR A 304 -20.59 108.82 -47.42
C THR A 304 -19.34 108.25 -46.76
N ALA A 305 -18.55 109.07 -46.05
CA ALA A 305 -17.36 108.62 -45.33
C ALA A 305 -17.69 107.66 -44.18
N GLU A 306 -18.76 107.90 -43.41
CA GLU A 306 -19.20 106.98 -42.36
C GLU A 306 -19.74 105.67 -42.94
N VAL A 307 -20.50 105.74 -44.03
CA VAL A 307 -21.00 104.56 -44.73
C VAL A 307 -19.85 103.73 -45.33
N ASP A 308 -18.78 104.37 -45.84
CA ASP A 308 -17.58 103.67 -46.29
C ASP A 308 -16.78 103.06 -45.13
N LYS A 309 -16.72 103.69 -43.95
CA LYS A 309 -16.14 103.06 -42.75
C LYS A 309 -16.89 101.79 -42.35
N ILE A 310 -18.23 101.84 -42.35
CA ILE A 310 -19.07 100.67 -42.07
C ILE A 310 -18.83 99.58 -43.11
N LYS A 311 -18.77 99.95 -44.40
CA LYS A 311 -18.45 99.03 -45.50
C LYS A 311 -17.10 98.33 -45.27
N CYS A 312 -16.06 99.08 -44.89
CA CYS A 312 -14.75 98.53 -44.57
C CYS A 312 -14.76 97.63 -43.33
N ALA A 313 -15.48 98.03 -42.26
CA ALA A 313 -15.58 97.24 -41.02
C ALA A 313 -16.30 95.91 -41.23
N VAL A 314 -17.35 95.90 -42.06
CA VAL A 314 -18.15 94.72 -42.40
C VAL A 314 -17.54 93.94 -43.60
N GLN A 315 -16.44 94.46 -44.15
CA GLN A 315 -15.66 93.91 -45.27
C GLN A 315 -16.48 93.59 -46.53
N CYS A 316 -17.49 94.40 -46.84
CA CYS A 316 -18.31 94.21 -48.05
C CYS A 316 -17.88 95.11 -49.21
N SER A 317 -18.18 94.68 -50.43
CA SER A 317 -17.78 95.41 -51.65
C SER A 317 -18.76 96.52 -52.01
N HIS A 318 -20.06 96.30 -51.76
CA HIS A 318 -21.13 97.25 -52.05
C HIS A 318 -21.93 97.64 -50.80
N LEU A 319 -22.53 98.83 -50.83
CA LEU A 319 -23.34 99.37 -49.73
C LEU A 319 -24.61 98.55 -49.49
N TRP A 320 -25.18 97.98 -50.55
CA TRP A 320 -26.38 97.15 -50.47
C TRP A 320 -26.13 95.82 -49.72
N ASP A 321 -24.88 95.36 -49.63
CA ASP A 321 -24.51 94.10 -48.98
C ASP A 321 -24.37 94.23 -47.46
N ILE A 322 -24.27 95.46 -46.94
CA ILE A 322 -24.06 95.74 -45.52
C ILE A 322 -25.16 95.07 -44.68
N ALA A 323 -26.43 95.24 -45.07
CA ALA A 323 -27.57 94.65 -44.38
C ALA A 323 -27.53 93.11 -44.41
N GLY A 324 -27.17 92.52 -45.55
CA GLY A 324 -27.05 91.07 -45.71
C GLY A 324 -25.96 90.47 -44.83
N ARG A 325 -24.81 91.15 -44.70
CA ARG A 325 -23.72 90.70 -43.82
C ARG A 325 -24.04 90.82 -42.34
N PHE A 326 -24.74 91.88 -41.92
CA PHE A 326 -25.23 91.96 -40.54
C PHE A 326 -26.24 90.86 -40.21
N LEU A 327 -27.15 90.53 -41.14
CA LEU A 327 -28.07 89.40 -41.00
C LEU A 327 -27.33 88.06 -40.93
N ALA A 328 -26.31 87.85 -41.78
CA ALA A 328 -25.50 86.64 -41.75
C ALA A 328 -24.68 86.51 -40.45
N GLN A 329 -24.11 87.64 -39.97
CA GLN A 329 -23.40 87.69 -38.69
C GLN A 329 -24.33 87.41 -37.51
N GLN A 330 -25.55 87.96 -37.52
CA GLN A 330 -26.56 87.67 -36.52
C GLN A 330 -26.92 86.18 -36.52
N LYS A 331 -27.21 85.60 -37.68
CA LYS A 331 -27.55 84.18 -37.81
C LYS A 331 -26.41 83.26 -37.39
N SER A 332 -25.16 83.63 -37.71
CA SER A 332 -23.97 82.93 -37.25
C SER A 332 -23.83 83.02 -35.72
N GLY A 333 -24.08 84.19 -35.15
CA GLY A 333 -24.11 84.39 -33.70
C GLY A 333 -25.19 83.55 -33.00
N GLU A 334 -26.40 83.50 -33.55
CA GLU A 334 -27.49 82.65 -33.05
C GLU A 334 -27.13 81.16 -33.11
N ASN A 335 -26.52 80.71 -34.21
CA ASN A 335 -26.07 79.32 -34.36
C ASN A 335 -24.94 78.96 -33.38
N LEU A 336 -23.97 79.85 -33.18
CA LEU A 336 -22.92 79.68 -32.18
C LEU A 336 -23.49 79.64 -30.77
N GLN A 337 -24.46 80.51 -30.46
CA GLN A 337 -25.14 80.50 -29.17
C GLN A 337 -25.88 79.18 -28.93
N GLN A 338 -26.53 78.64 -29.96
CA GLN A 338 -27.17 77.33 -29.89
C GLN A 338 -26.16 76.21 -29.66
N GLN A 339 -25.03 76.21 -30.38
CA GLN A 339 -23.95 75.25 -30.16
C GLN A 339 -23.36 75.33 -28.75
N ILE A 340 -23.20 76.53 -28.20
CA ILE A 340 -22.75 76.72 -26.80
C ILE A 340 -23.73 76.05 -25.84
N VAL A 341 -25.04 76.27 -26.01
CA VAL A 341 -26.08 75.65 -25.16
C VAL A 341 -26.06 74.13 -25.28
N GLU A 342 -25.95 73.58 -26.49
CA GLU A 342 -25.86 72.13 -26.72
C GLU A 342 -24.60 71.52 -26.10
N CYS A 343 -23.46 72.20 -26.22
CA CYS A 343 -22.21 71.79 -25.57
C CYS A 343 -22.30 71.84 -24.04
N GLU A 344 -22.93 72.88 -23.48
CA GLU A 344 -23.15 72.98 -22.03
C GLU A 344 -24.09 71.88 -21.51
N GLN A 345 -25.12 71.53 -22.28
CA GLN A 345 -26.04 70.46 -21.93
C GLN A 345 -25.35 69.09 -21.94
N LYS A 346 -24.59 68.78 -23.01
CA LYS A 346 -23.75 67.56 -23.07
C LYS A 346 -22.75 67.50 -21.93
N ARG A 347 -22.14 68.63 -21.56
CA ARG A 347 -21.21 68.68 -20.44
C ARG A 347 -21.90 68.33 -19.12
N LYS A 348 -23.11 68.85 -18.88
CA LYS A 348 -23.91 68.52 -17.68
C LYS A 348 -24.32 67.05 -17.65
N GLU A 349 -24.72 66.48 -18.78
CA GLU A 349 -25.06 65.05 -18.89
C GLU A 349 -23.85 64.15 -18.60
N LEU A 350 -22.68 64.47 -19.17
CA LEU A 350 -21.45 63.72 -18.91
C LEU A 350 -21.00 63.86 -17.45
N GLU A 351 -21.17 65.03 -16.84
CA GLU A 351 -20.85 65.24 -15.42
C GLU A 351 -21.78 64.43 -14.50
N ALA A 352 -23.06 64.29 -14.86
CA ALA A 352 -23.99 63.43 -14.14
C ALA A 352 -23.62 61.95 -14.27
N ASN A 353 -23.34 61.48 -15.49
CA ASN A 353 -22.91 60.10 -15.73
C ASN A 353 -21.59 59.76 -15.01
N LEU A 354 -20.66 60.72 -14.95
CA LEU A 354 -19.41 60.52 -14.22
C LEU A 354 -19.66 60.34 -12.72
N LYS A 355 -20.54 61.14 -12.12
CA LYS A 355 -20.94 60.99 -10.70
C LYS A 355 -21.64 59.66 -10.43
N GLU A 356 -22.48 59.19 -11.34
CA GLU A 356 -23.15 57.88 -11.25
C GLU A 356 -22.13 56.73 -11.31
N LEU A 357 -21.21 56.76 -12.27
CA LEU A 357 -20.14 55.76 -12.39
C LEU A 357 -19.16 55.79 -11.21
N GLU A 358 -18.88 56.98 -10.64
CA GLU A 358 -18.07 57.09 -9.43
C GLU A 358 -18.76 56.47 -8.22
N LEU A 359 -20.09 56.62 -8.11
CA LEU A 359 -20.90 55.96 -7.08
C LEU A 359 -20.90 54.44 -7.26
N GLU A 360 -21.17 53.95 -8.47
CA GLU A 360 -21.13 52.50 -8.78
C GLU A 360 -19.76 51.90 -8.50
N ARG A 361 -18.68 52.63 -8.87
CA ARG A 361 -17.31 52.23 -8.55
C ARG A 361 -17.07 52.20 -7.04
N ALA A 362 -17.60 53.14 -6.28
CA ALA A 362 -17.48 53.15 -4.83
C ALA A 362 -18.26 51.98 -4.20
N GLU A 363 -19.47 51.70 -4.69
CA GLU A 363 -20.26 50.53 -4.29
C GLU A 363 -19.50 49.23 -4.58
N LEU A 364 -18.95 49.05 -5.78
CA LEU A 364 -18.16 47.87 -6.13
C LEU A 364 -16.85 47.76 -5.33
N LYS A 365 -16.23 48.89 -4.98
CA LYS A 365 -14.96 48.91 -4.22
C LYS A 365 -15.17 48.62 -2.74
N PHE A 366 -16.28 49.05 -2.16
CA PHE A 366 -16.52 48.98 -0.72
C PHE A 366 -17.59 47.95 -0.31
N HIS A 367 -18.40 47.44 -1.23
CA HIS A 367 -19.28 46.30 -0.97
C HIS A 367 -18.54 45.00 -1.29
N GLN A 368 -18.10 44.32 -0.23
CA GLN A 368 -17.93 42.87 -0.28
C GLN A 368 -19.31 42.28 -0.63
N THR A 369 -19.45 41.73 -1.84
CA THR A 369 -20.68 41.05 -2.25
C THR A 369 -21.04 40.00 -1.19
N PRO A 370 -22.32 39.81 -0.83
CA PRO A 370 -22.73 38.79 0.14
C PRO A 370 -22.20 37.38 -0.19
N SER A 371 -21.96 37.10 -1.47
CA SER A 371 -21.33 35.86 -1.94
C SER A 371 -19.84 35.75 -1.54
N SER A 372 -19.10 36.85 -1.41
CA SER A 372 -17.69 36.83 -1.00
C SER A 372 -17.53 36.50 0.49
N ILE A 373 -18.42 37.03 1.34
CA ILE A 373 -18.47 36.70 2.78
C ILE A 373 -18.96 35.26 2.97
N SER A 374 -19.95 34.82 2.18
CA SER A 374 -20.41 33.43 2.17
C SER A 374 -19.32 32.46 1.71
N SER A 375 -18.57 32.81 0.67
CA SER A 375 -17.47 32.00 0.14
C SER A 375 -16.33 31.89 1.16
N ARG A 376 -15.98 33.01 1.82
CA ARG A 376 -14.94 33.03 2.85
C ARG A 376 -15.32 32.24 4.09
N LYS A 377 -16.58 32.32 4.54
CA LYS A 377 -17.09 31.49 5.64
C LYS A 377 -17.09 30.01 5.29
N LEU A 378 -17.47 29.65 4.05
CA LEU A 378 -17.41 28.27 3.57
C LEU A 378 -15.96 27.77 3.49
N GLU A 379 -15.02 28.60 3.07
CA GLU A 379 -13.59 28.28 3.05
C GLU A 379 -13.06 28.02 4.46
N GLU A 380 -13.42 28.86 5.44
CA GLU A 380 -13.05 28.68 6.85
C GLU A 380 -13.69 27.42 7.47
N GLU A 381 -14.92 27.08 7.08
CA GLU A 381 -15.59 25.84 7.51
C GLU A 381 -14.94 24.60 6.90
N LEU A 382 -14.61 24.62 5.61
CA LEU A 382 -13.89 23.54 4.94
C LEU A 382 -12.49 23.33 5.51
N LYS A 383 -11.78 24.41 5.87
CA LYS A 383 -10.48 24.34 6.54
C LYS A 383 -10.58 23.70 7.92
N ARG A 384 -11.56 24.11 8.73
CA ARG A 384 -11.82 23.47 10.04
C ARG A 384 -12.16 21.99 9.90
N ASN A 385 -13.03 21.64 8.95
CA ASN A 385 -13.38 20.24 8.70
C ASN A 385 -12.17 19.41 8.23
N LEU A 386 -11.29 20.01 7.43
CA LEU A 386 -10.05 19.36 7.00
C LEU A 386 -9.13 19.09 8.21
N GLU A 387 -8.91 20.09 9.06
CA GLU A 387 -8.10 19.94 10.29
C GLU A 387 -8.68 18.87 11.23
N GLU A 388 -10.01 18.85 11.40
CA GLU A 388 -10.69 17.82 12.20
C GLU A 388 -10.53 16.41 11.61
N GLU A 389 -10.66 16.26 10.29
CA GLU A 389 -10.46 14.96 9.62
C GLU A 389 -9.00 14.53 9.61
N GLU A 390 -8.03 15.44 9.51
CA GLU A 390 -6.60 15.13 9.64
C GLU A 390 -6.27 14.63 11.05
N VAL A 391 -6.82 15.27 12.09
CA VAL A 391 -6.67 14.80 13.48
C VAL A 391 -7.33 13.43 13.64
N ARG A 392 -8.53 13.22 13.08
CA ARG A 392 -9.22 11.92 13.14
C ARG A 392 -8.42 10.83 12.43
N LEU A 393 -7.88 11.13 11.24
CA LEU A 393 -7.04 10.22 10.48
C LEU A 393 -5.79 9.84 11.29
N HIS A 394 -5.14 10.82 11.89
CA HIS A 394 -3.97 10.58 12.74
C HIS A 394 -4.30 9.66 13.92
N GLN A 395 -5.41 9.93 14.62
CA GLN A 395 -5.86 9.08 15.73
C GLN A 395 -6.15 7.64 15.30
N VAL A 396 -6.85 7.45 14.17
CA VAL A 396 -7.14 6.12 13.62
C VAL A 396 -5.86 5.40 13.22
N HIS A 397 -4.91 6.11 12.60
CA HIS A 397 -3.61 5.55 12.21
C HIS A 397 -2.79 5.12 13.44
N THR A 398 -2.73 5.96 14.47
CA THR A 398 -2.08 5.60 15.74
C THR A 398 -2.74 4.37 16.38
N GLN A 399 -4.07 4.29 16.36
CA GLN A 399 -4.79 3.13 16.89
C GLN A 399 -4.54 1.87 16.06
N MET A 400 -4.49 1.98 14.73
CA MET A 400 -4.16 0.89 13.83
C MET A 400 -2.75 0.34 14.12
N LEU A 401 -1.76 1.22 14.26
CA LEU A 401 -0.38 0.81 14.60
C LEU A 401 -0.32 0.08 15.94
N LYS A 402 -0.97 0.61 16.99
CA LYS A 402 -1.07 -0.07 18.30
C LYS A 402 -1.73 -1.44 18.19
N ASN A 403 -2.80 -1.55 17.40
CA ASN A 403 -3.48 -2.83 17.19
C ASN A 403 -2.60 -3.83 16.42
N GLN A 404 -1.81 -3.35 15.45
CA GLN A 404 -0.86 -4.17 14.70
C GLN A 404 0.29 -4.67 15.57
N GLU A 405 0.88 -3.80 16.40
CA GLU A 405 1.88 -4.18 17.40
C GLU A 405 1.32 -5.22 18.39
N LEU A 406 0.09 -5.01 18.85
CA LEU A 406 -0.59 -5.93 19.73
C LEU A 406 -0.83 -7.30 19.05
N LEU A 407 -1.27 -7.31 17.78
CA LEU A 407 -1.46 -8.54 17.00
C LEU A 407 -0.13 -9.30 16.84
N LEU A 408 0.95 -8.61 16.48
CA LEU A 408 2.28 -9.21 16.39
C LEU A 408 2.73 -9.78 17.73
N SER A 409 2.47 -9.08 18.84
CA SER A 409 2.77 -9.57 20.19
C SER A 409 1.97 -10.84 20.52
N PHE A 410 0.69 -10.90 20.12
CA PHE A 410 -0.14 -12.10 20.29
C PHE A 410 0.35 -13.27 19.43
N GLU A 411 0.62 -13.06 18.14
CA GLU A 411 1.14 -14.11 17.24
C GLU A 411 2.48 -14.66 17.75
N ASN A 412 3.40 -13.77 18.12
CA ASN A 412 4.66 -14.16 18.74
C ASN A 412 4.44 -14.92 20.06
N GLY A 413 3.47 -14.51 20.88
CA GLY A 413 3.11 -15.20 22.12
C GLY A 413 2.59 -16.61 21.87
N VAL A 414 1.74 -16.78 20.86
CA VAL A 414 1.19 -18.07 20.43
C VAL A 414 2.28 -18.97 19.87
N ASP A 415 3.17 -18.44 19.04
CA ASP A 415 4.30 -19.20 18.47
C ASP A 415 5.28 -19.65 19.56
N ASN A 416 5.58 -18.77 20.52
CA ASN A 416 6.39 -19.12 21.68
C ASN A 416 5.76 -20.24 22.52
N LEU A 417 4.44 -20.18 22.73
CA LEU A 417 3.71 -21.23 23.45
C LEU A 417 3.72 -22.55 22.68
N LEU A 418 3.50 -22.49 21.37
CA LEU A 418 3.55 -23.64 20.46
C LEU A 418 4.90 -24.36 20.56
N ILE A 419 6.01 -23.62 20.40
CA ILE A 419 7.38 -24.16 20.49
C ILE A 419 7.61 -24.88 21.83
N ARG A 420 7.17 -24.29 22.94
CA ARG A 420 7.31 -24.89 24.28
C ARG A 420 6.49 -26.17 24.46
N LEU A 421 5.32 -26.25 23.85
CA LEU A 421 4.40 -27.39 23.98
C LEU A 421 4.61 -28.49 22.93
N CYS A 422 5.34 -28.22 21.84
CA CYS A 422 5.62 -29.17 20.77
C CYS A 422 6.24 -30.50 21.25
N GLY A 423 7.03 -30.47 22.32
CA GLY A 423 7.68 -31.67 22.88
C GLY A 423 6.74 -32.62 23.64
N ILE A 424 5.49 -32.23 23.91
CA ILE A 424 4.58 -32.99 24.78
C ILE A 424 3.78 -33.99 23.95
N THR A 425 3.93 -35.28 24.24
CA THR A 425 3.15 -36.34 23.60
C THR A 425 1.80 -36.53 24.30
N VAL A 426 0.71 -36.36 23.55
CA VAL A 426 -0.67 -36.62 24.02
C VAL A 426 -1.10 -37.99 23.48
N PRO A 427 -1.60 -38.91 24.32
CA PRO A 427 -2.05 -40.24 23.88
C PRO A 427 -3.18 -40.11 22.85
N GLY A 428 -3.04 -40.80 21.70
CA GLY A 428 -4.06 -40.82 20.64
C GLY A 428 -3.92 -39.73 19.57
N HIS A 429 -2.86 -38.93 19.58
CA HIS A 429 -2.56 -37.98 18.50
C HIS A 429 -1.24 -38.36 17.83
N SER A 430 -1.30 -38.61 16.51
CA SER A 430 -0.14 -38.85 15.66
C SER A 430 0.84 -37.69 15.77
N LYS A 431 2.11 -37.99 16.02
CA LYS A 431 3.23 -37.05 15.83
C LYS A 431 3.22 -36.59 14.37
N GLY A 432 2.52 -35.50 14.02
CA GLY A 432 2.57 -35.01 12.64
C GLY A 432 1.59 -33.96 12.14
N ASP A 433 0.54 -33.56 12.88
CA ASP A 433 -0.55 -32.81 12.22
C ASP A 433 -0.41 -31.28 12.14
N ILE A 434 0.65 -30.67 12.69
CA ILE A 434 0.88 -29.23 12.51
C ILE A 434 2.23 -28.99 11.86
N ARG A 435 2.20 -28.63 10.58
CA ARG A 435 3.31 -27.97 9.91
C ARG A 435 3.41 -26.56 10.48
N VAL A 436 4.42 -26.33 11.32
CA VAL A 436 4.69 -25.08 12.04
C VAL A 436 4.67 -23.84 11.13
N ASP A 437 5.05 -24.00 9.86
CA ASP A 437 5.18 -22.90 8.90
C ASP A 437 3.89 -22.52 8.13
N THR A 438 2.77 -23.24 8.28
CA THR A 438 1.57 -22.98 7.44
C THR A 438 0.24 -22.92 8.18
N SER A 439 0.22 -22.93 9.52
CA SER A 439 -1.03 -22.96 10.31
C SER A 439 -1.43 -21.56 10.78
N ASP A 440 -2.72 -21.25 10.71
CA ASP A 440 -3.30 -20.00 11.21
C ASP A 440 -3.12 -19.88 12.74
N ALA A 441 -3.12 -18.66 13.29
CA ALA A 441 -2.93 -18.39 14.72
C ALA A 441 -4.00 -19.11 15.58
N TYR A 442 -5.21 -19.27 15.04
CA TYR A 442 -6.28 -20.02 15.68
C TYR A 442 -5.98 -21.52 15.81
N ASP A 443 -5.46 -22.14 14.75
CA ASP A 443 -5.07 -23.57 14.77
C ASP A 443 -3.93 -23.82 15.76
N LYS A 444 -2.95 -22.90 15.80
CA LYS A 444 -1.83 -22.93 16.76
C LYS A 444 -2.34 -22.83 18.20
N LEU A 445 -3.32 -21.95 18.45
CA LEU A 445 -3.96 -21.81 19.76
C LEU A 445 -4.74 -23.06 20.17
N GLN A 446 -5.53 -23.64 19.25
CA GLN A 446 -6.29 -24.86 19.52
C GLN A 446 -5.37 -26.04 19.87
N PHE A 447 -4.22 -26.14 19.20
CA PHE A 447 -3.18 -27.10 19.56
C PHE A 447 -2.61 -26.85 20.95
N CYS A 448 -2.27 -25.61 21.27
CA CYS A 448 -1.76 -25.23 22.58
C CYS A 448 -2.77 -25.55 23.69
N GLU A 449 -4.05 -25.20 23.49
CA GLU A 449 -5.15 -25.48 24.41
C GLU A 449 -5.25 -26.98 24.70
N MET A 450 -5.24 -27.81 23.67
CA MET A 450 -5.35 -29.26 23.82
C MET A 450 -4.17 -29.86 24.61
N LYS A 451 -2.95 -29.39 24.35
CA LYS A 451 -1.74 -29.80 25.09
C LYS A 451 -1.79 -29.35 26.54
N LEU A 452 -2.21 -28.11 26.80
CA LEU A 452 -2.36 -27.55 28.15
C LEU A 452 -3.44 -28.29 28.94
N LEU A 453 -4.60 -28.59 28.34
CA LEU A 453 -5.65 -29.39 28.97
C LEU A 453 -5.16 -30.79 29.34
N HIS A 454 -4.36 -31.42 28.49
CA HIS A 454 -3.72 -32.69 28.81
C HIS A 454 -2.75 -32.55 29.99
N LEU A 455 -1.90 -31.52 30.00
CA LEU A 455 -0.99 -31.24 31.13
C LEU A 455 -1.76 -31.01 32.43
N THR A 456 -2.86 -30.26 32.41
CA THR A 456 -3.71 -30.04 33.59
C THR A 456 -4.26 -31.36 34.11
N LYS A 457 -4.76 -32.24 33.23
CA LYS A 457 -5.23 -33.59 33.62
C LYS A 457 -4.11 -34.45 34.21
N VAL A 458 -2.91 -34.38 33.64
CA VAL A 458 -1.73 -35.08 34.18
C VAL A 458 -1.35 -34.52 35.56
N MET A 459 -1.38 -33.21 35.73
CA MET A 459 -1.05 -32.53 36.98
C MET A 459 -2.08 -32.80 38.09
N THR A 460 -3.37 -32.90 37.77
CA THR A 460 -4.42 -33.28 38.73
C THR A 460 -4.37 -34.75 39.13
N ASN A 461 -3.83 -35.62 38.27
CA ASN A 461 -3.63 -37.04 38.54
C ASN A 461 -2.25 -37.36 39.12
N LEU A 462 -1.37 -36.35 39.25
CA LEU A 462 -0.08 -36.50 39.89
C LEU A 462 -0.29 -36.53 41.42
N PRO A 463 0.26 -37.53 42.14
CA PRO A 463 0.32 -37.46 43.60
C PRO A 463 1.05 -36.17 43.99
N SER A 464 0.53 -35.44 44.97
CA SER A 464 1.10 -34.17 45.45
C SER A 464 2.60 -34.33 45.73
N TYR A 465 3.40 -33.92 44.75
CA TYR A 465 4.84 -34.02 44.81
C TYR A 465 5.33 -32.80 45.55
N ASN A 466 5.61 -32.97 46.85
CA ASN A 466 6.26 -31.93 47.64
C ASN A 466 7.65 -31.68 47.04
N PHE A 467 7.83 -30.56 46.35
CA PHE A 467 9.15 -30.05 45.97
C PHE A 467 9.82 -29.37 47.17
N SER A 468 9.79 -30.03 48.34
CA SER A 468 10.54 -29.57 49.49
C SER A 468 12.03 -29.83 49.21
N ARG A 469 12.85 -28.78 49.29
CA ARG A 469 14.33 -28.83 49.18
C ARG A 469 14.97 -29.28 50.49
N GLU A 470 14.26 -30.11 51.25
CA GLU A 470 14.76 -30.71 52.46
C GLU A 470 15.47 -32.01 52.09
N GLU A 471 16.63 -32.27 52.70
CA GLU A 471 17.43 -33.48 52.45
C GLU A 471 16.69 -34.79 52.77
N ASN A 472 15.55 -34.70 53.48
CA ASN A 472 14.69 -35.82 53.84
C ASN A 472 13.73 -36.25 52.72
N ASN A 473 13.66 -35.49 51.62
CA ASN A 473 12.79 -35.80 50.49
C ASN A 473 13.49 -36.80 49.56
N GLU A 474 13.09 -38.08 49.65
CA GLU A 474 13.70 -39.16 48.87
C GLU A 474 13.75 -38.89 47.37
N THR A 475 12.76 -38.21 46.81
CA THR A 475 12.74 -37.97 45.36
C THR A 475 13.71 -36.86 44.96
N TYR A 476 13.84 -35.82 45.79
CA TYR A 476 14.85 -34.79 45.57
C TYR A 476 16.26 -35.39 45.59
N VAL A 477 16.53 -36.28 46.55
CA VAL A 477 17.81 -37.00 46.66
C VAL A 477 18.03 -37.92 45.45
N LYS A 478 17.02 -38.65 44.99
CA LYS A 478 17.11 -39.52 43.80
C LYS A 478 17.40 -38.73 42.53
N VAL A 479 16.74 -37.59 42.31
CA VAL A 479 16.96 -36.73 41.14
C VAL A 479 18.34 -36.05 41.20
N ARG A 480 18.75 -35.55 42.37
CA ARG A 480 20.10 -34.97 42.56
C ARG A 480 21.19 -36.00 42.26
N ASN A 481 21.09 -37.20 42.83
CA ASN A 481 22.07 -38.26 42.62
C ASN A 481 22.11 -38.69 41.15
N PHE A 482 20.95 -38.79 40.49
CA PHE A 482 20.87 -39.07 39.06
C PHE A 482 21.55 -38.00 38.20
N LEU A 483 21.36 -36.71 38.53
CA LEU A 483 22.02 -35.60 37.83
C LEU A 483 23.53 -35.57 38.08
N GLU A 484 23.97 -35.81 39.32
CA GLU A 484 25.39 -35.92 39.68
C GLU A 484 26.06 -37.14 39.02
N GLU A 485 25.38 -38.28 38.87
CA GLU A 485 25.90 -39.45 38.16
C GLU A 485 25.90 -39.28 36.65
N SER A 486 24.90 -38.58 36.10
CA SER A 486 24.84 -38.29 34.67
C SER A 486 25.94 -37.30 34.26
N THR A 487 26.14 -36.24 35.05
CA THR A 487 27.23 -35.26 34.81
C THR A 487 28.62 -35.85 35.06
N ARG A 488 28.78 -36.85 35.95
CA ARG A 488 30.05 -37.59 36.12
C ARG A 488 30.46 -38.44 34.92
N LYS A 489 29.50 -38.89 34.10
CA LYS A 489 29.78 -39.70 32.89
C LYS A 489 30.03 -38.86 31.65
N GLU A 490 29.75 -37.56 31.70
CA GLU A 490 29.96 -36.59 30.62
C GLU A 490 31.47 -36.26 30.50
N ARG A 491 32.14 -36.78 29.47
CA ARG A 491 33.59 -36.52 29.24
C ARG A 491 33.87 -35.16 28.58
N GLN A 492 32.84 -34.50 28.06
CA GLN A 492 32.95 -33.19 27.44
C GLN A 492 32.53 -32.12 28.44
N ASN A 493 33.45 -31.23 28.77
CA ASN A 493 33.11 -29.98 29.43
C ASN A 493 32.23 -29.17 28.46
N LEU A 494 30.91 -29.18 28.63
CA LEU A 494 29.97 -28.28 27.95
C LEU A 494 30.11 -26.87 28.53
N LYS A 495 31.33 -26.32 28.53
CA LYS A 495 31.50 -24.88 28.65
C LYS A 495 30.85 -24.31 27.41
N ILE A 496 29.73 -23.62 27.62
CA ILE A 496 29.12 -22.75 26.63
C ILE A 496 30.24 -21.77 26.24
N SER A 497 30.77 -21.94 25.04
CA SER A 497 31.59 -20.93 24.39
C SER A 497 30.61 -19.84 23.99
N PHE A 498 30.62 -18.73 24.70
CA PHE A 498 30.13 -17.49 24.13
C PHE A 498 31.17 -17.11 23.08
N GLU A 499 30.96 -17.55 21.85
CA GLU A 499 31.55 -16.86 20.73
C GLU A 499 30.90 -15.48 20.73
N ASP A 500 31.68 -14.46 21.04
CA ASP A 500 31.31 -13.06 20.90
C ASP A 500 31.11 -12.80 19.40
N GLU A 501 29.92 -13.10 18.86
CA GLU A 501 29.45 -12.53 17.60
C GLU A 501 28.96 -11.09 17.83
N GLU A 502 29.86 -10.23 18.32
CA GLU A 502 29.75 -8.78 18.20
C GLU A 502 30.84 -8.29 17.25
N ASP A 503 30.80 -8.73 15.99
CA ASP A 503 31.57 -8.06 14.92
C ASP A 503 31.10 -8.44 13.50
N ALA A 504 29.82 -8.23 13.18
CA ALA A 504 29.36 -8.28 11.78
C ALA A 504 28.05 -7.53 11.48
N VAL A 505 27.74 -6.43 12.18
CA VAL A 505 26.79 -5.44 11.64
C VAL A 505 27.41 -4.05 11.80
N ARG A 506 28.14 -3.64 10.77
CA ARG A 506 28.34 -2.21 10.51
C ARG A 506 26.97 -1.64 10.16
N ASP A 507 26.25 -1.17 11.16
CA ASP A 507 25.10 -0.31 10.95
C ASP A 507 25.64 1.08 10.59
N ALA A 508 25.51 1.42 9.33
CA ALA A 508 25.99 2.67 8.78
C ALA A 508 24.96 3.78 9.05
N PHE A 509 24.61 4.06 10.31
CA PHE A 509 23.95 5.29 10.78
C PHE A 509 23.75 5.16 12.29
N ASP A 510 24.74 5.56 13.10
CA ASP A 510 24.48 5.76 14.51
C ASP A 510 24.95 7.14 14.98
N PHE A 511 23.97 7.86 15.53
CA PHE A 511 24.10 9.22 16.01
C PHE A 511 24.87 9.20 17.33
N ALA A 512 25.84 10.11 17.45
CA ALA A 512 26.52 10.39 18.70
C ALA A 512 25.52 10.94 19.72
N ASP A 513 25.17 10.12 20.71
CA ASP A 513 24.96 10.48 22.13
C ASP A 513 24.16 9.36 22.82
N ILE A 514 24.86 8.30 23.22
CA ILE A 514 24.34 7.37 24.22
C ILE A 514 25.36 7.30 25.36
N ASP A 515 24.95 7.92 26.46
CA ASP A 515 25.61 7.97 27.75
C ASP A 515 26.10 6.55 28.14
N HIS A 516 27.40 6.31 28.00
CA HIS A 516 28.01 5.03 28.36
C HIS A 516 28.00 4.89 29.89
N SER A 517 26.90 4.36 30.42
CA SER A 517 26.89 3.76 31.75
C SER A 517 28.07 2.80 31.85
N TYR A 518 28.99 3.08 32.77
CA TYR A 518 30.25 2.35 32.93
C TYR A 518 30.02 0.84 33.00
N VAL A 519 30.42 0.13 31.94
CA VAL A 519 30.45 -1.34 31.88
C VAL A 519 31.88 -1.77 32.26
N PRO A 520 32.07 -2.42 33.42
CA PRO A 520 33.41 -2.80 33.86
C PRO A 520 34.07 -3.76 32.88
N SER A 521 35.34 -3.50 32.52
CA SER A 521 36.09 -4.37 31.63
C SER A 521 36.35 -5.73 32.27
N ARG A 522 36.65 -6.74 31.44
CA ARG A 522 36.99 -8.09 31.91
C ARG A 522 38.16 -8.09 32.91
N GLU A 523 39.16 -7.22 32.73
CA GLU A 523 40.23 -7.06 33.72
C GLU A 523 39.72 -6.48 35.04
N GLU A 524 38.80 -5.52 35.00
CA GLU A 524 38.23 -4.89 36.19
C GLU A 524 37.36 -5.85 36.99
N ILE A 525 36.53 -6.66 36.32
CA ILE A 525 35.75 -7.74 36.94
C ILE A 525 36.69 -8.76 37.59
N LYS A 526 37.77 -9.17 36.90
CA LYS A 526 38.79 -10.05 37.49
C LYS A 526 39.47 -9.44 38.71
N LYS A 527 39.77 -8.14 38.67
CA LYS A 527 40.42 -7.41 39.77
C LYS A 527 39.48 -7.25 40.96
N GLN A 528 38.19 -7.02 40.73
CA GLN A 528 37.17 -7.00 41.77
C GLN A 528 36.96 -8.39 42.37
N GLY A 529 36.89 -9.44 41.55
CA GLY A 529 36.81 -10.83 42.00
C GLY A 529 38.02 -11.24 42.85
N ALA A 530 39.23 -10.88 42.43
CA ALA A 530 40.45 -11.11 43.20
C ALA A 530 40.41 -10.38 44.55
N ARG A 531 39.98 -9.11 44.57
CA ARG A 531 39.80 -8.33 45.81
C ARG A 531 38.78 -8.96 46.75
N LEU A 532 37.67 -9.48 46.22
CA LEU A 532 36.61 -10.14 46.98
C LEU A 532 37.10 -11.44 47.63
N ILE A 533 37.89 -12.22 46.90
CA ILE A 533 38.53 -13.43 47.41
C ILE A 533 39.57 -13.05 48.48
N GLU A 534 40.35 -11.99 48.27
CA GLU A 534 41.34 -11.51 49.25
C GLU A 534 40.69 -10.98 50.54
N THR A 535 39.52 -10.34 50.46
CA THR A 535 38.76 -9.91 51.65
C THR A 535 38.09 -11.07 52.38
N MET A 536 37.65 -12.11 51.67
CA MET A 536 37.06 -13.31 52.28
C MET A 536 38.11 -14.26 52.87
N THR A 537 39.34 -14.26 52.34
CA THR A 537 40.43 -15.16 52.79
C THR A 537 41.38 -14.54 53.80
N LYS A 538 41.32 -13.21 54.04
CA LYS A 538 42.04 -12.58 55.16
C LYS A 538 41.38 -12.93 56.49
N ALA A 539 41.92 -13.95 57.15
CA ALA A 539 41.62 -14.27 58.55
C ALA A 539 41.82 -13.02 59.43
N ALA A 540 40.78 -12.65 60.19
CA ALA A 540 40.79 -11.54 61.12
C ALA A 540 41.92 -11.72 62.15
N LYS A 541 42.98 -10.91 62.04
CA LYS A 541 44.00 -10.83 63.09
C LYS A 541 43.37 -10.24 64.35
N LYS A 542 43.20 -11.09 65.37
CA LYS A 542 42.84 -10.71 66.75
C LYS A 542 43.78 -9.60 67.25
N LYS A 543 43.21 -8.43 67.57
CA LYS A 543 43.91 -7.40 68.38
C LYS A 543 44.12 -7.98 69.78
N GLN A 544 45.38 -8.18 70.18
CA GLN A 544 45.75 -8.41 71.58
C GLN A 544 45.43 -7.15 72.40
N ARG A 545 44.73 -7.34 73.52
CA ARG A 545 44.71 -6.44 74.67
C ARG A 545 45.61 -7.03 75.74
#